data_AF-A0A7Y2GWX3-F1
#
_entry.id   AF-A0A7Y2GWX3-F1
#
_cell.length_a   1.000
_cell.length_b   1.000
_cell.length_c   1.000
_cell.angle_alpha   90.00
_cell.angle_beta   90.00
_cell.angle_gamma   90.00
#
_symmetry.space_group_name_H-M   'P 1'
#
loop_
_entity.id
_entity.type
_entity.pdbx_description
1 polymer ?
#
loop_
_entity_poly.entity_id
_entity_poly.type
_entity_poly.pdbx_seq_one_letter_code
_entity_poly.pdbx_strand_id
1 'polypeptide(L)' 'MESFDVLIVGAGLSGIGAGAHLKMECPNKTFAILEGREAMGGTWDLFRYPGVRSDSDMYTL' A
#
# COMPACT_ATOMS: atom_id res chain seq x y z
N MET A 1 5.90 13.40 -20.41
CA MET A 1 6.40 12.39 -19.47
C MET A 1 6.03 12.88 -18.09
N GLU A 2 5.23 12.11 -17.35
CA GLU A 2 4.86 12.47 -15.99
C GLU A 2 6.06 12.24 -15.06
N SER A 3 6.27 13.14 -14.10
CA SER A 3 7.40 13.09 -13.17
C SER A 3 6.87 13.13 -11.74
N PHE A 4 7.42 12.26 -10.89
CA PHE A 4 7.09 12.18 -9.48
C PHE A 4 8.37 12.32 -8.65
N ASP A 5 8.29 12.97 -7.48
CA ASP A 5 9.42 13.04 -6.55
C ASP A 5 9.75 11.67 -5.95
N VAL A 6 8.72 10.84 -5.73
CA VAL A 6 8.83 9.52 -5.10
C VAL A 6 7.99 8.51 -5.88
N LEU A 7 8.57 7.34 -6.13
CA LEU A 7 7.85 6.19 -6.68
C LEU A 7 7.80 5.08 -5.64
N ILE A 8 6.59 4.62 -5.32
CA ILE A 8 6.34 3.51 -4.40
C ILE A 8 5.95 2.30 -5.24
N VAL A 9 6.63 1.17 -5.05
CA VAL A 9 6.34 -0.07 -5.77
C VAL A 9 5.64 -1.05 -4.83
N GLY A 10 4.42 -1.43 -5.20
CA GLY A 10 3.51 -2.31 -4.45
C GLY A 10 2.42 -1.54 -3.70
N ALA A 11 1.16 -1.87 -3.96
CA ALA A 11 -0.03 -1.33 -3.28
C ALA A 11 -0.55 -2.27 -2.18
N GLY A 12 0.37 -2.92 -1.45
CA GLY A 12 0.08 -3.60 -0.19
C GLY A 12 0.01 -2.64 1.01
N LEU A 13 -0.20 -3.18 2.20
CA LEU A 13 -0.34 -2.39 3.44
C LEU A 13 0.83 -1.41 3.65
N SER A 14 2.07 -1.86 3.43
CA SER A 14 3.26 -1.02 3.56
C SER A 14 3.33 0.11 2.51
N GLY A 15 2.97 -0.16 1.26
CA GLY A 15 2.99 0.84 0.19
C GLY A 15 1.92 1.92 0.37
N ILE A 16 0.71 1.49 0.77
CA ILE A 16 -0.36 2.42 1.15
C ILE A 16 0.04 3.25 2.38
N GLY A 17 0.63 2.60 3.39
CA GLY A 17 1.15 3.28 4.58
C GLY A 17 2.22 4.31 4.25
N ALA A 18 3.17 3.98 3.37
CA ALA A 18 4.20 4.90 2.90
C ALA A 18 3.59 6.10 2.16
N GLY A 19 2.62 5.88 1.27
CA GLY A 19 1.91 6.97 0.59
C GLY A 19 1.13 7.87 1.55
N ALA A 20 0.51 7.30 2.59
CA ALA A 20 -0.18 8.07 3.62
C ALA A 20 0.78 8.96 4.42
N HIS A 21 1.90 8.40 4.90
CA HIS A 21 2.91 9.17 5.63
C HIS A 21 3.54 10.25 4.74
N LEU A 22 3.87 9.92 3.49
CA LEU A 22 4.43 10.89 2.55
C LEU A 22 3.46 12.07 2.31
N LYS A 23 2.16 11.79 2.17
CA LYS A 23 1.14 12.83 2.03
C LYS A 23 1.01 13.72 3.28
N MET A 24 1.16 13.14 4.48
CA MET A 24 1.03 13.87 5.75
C MET A 24 2.28 14.68 6.07
N GLU A 25 3.47 14.10 5.91
CA GLU A 25 4.74 14.67 6.36
C GLU A 25 5.43 15.51 5.28
N CYS A 26 5.14 15.22 4.00
CA CYS A 26 5.74 15.88 2.84
C CYS A 26 4.66 16.35 1.85
N PRO A 27 3.75 17.26 2.25
CA PRO A 27 2.58 17.64 1.45
C PRO A 27 2.91 18.26 0.08
N ASN A 28 4.15 18.75 -0.09
CA ASN A 28 4.63 19.34 -1.34
C ASN A 28 5.29 18.34 -2.30
N LYS A 29 5.42 17.07 -1.90
CA LYS A 29 6.04 16.01 -2.70
C LYS A 29 4.99 15.27 -3.52
N THR A 30 5.24 15.15 -4.81
CA THR A 30 4.43 14.35 -5.72
C THR A 30 4.87 12.89 -5.67
N PHE A 31 3.92 11.96 -5.70
CA PHE A 31 4.24 10.54 -5.70
C PHE A 31 3.21 9.72 -6.46
N ALA A 32 3.64 8.55 -6.91
CA ALA A 32 2.78 7.50 -7.46
C ALA A 32 3.04 6.17 -6.76
N ILE A 33 1.99 5.36 -6.62
CA ILE A 33 2.08 3.97 -6.19
C ILE A 33 1.79 3.09 -7.40
N LEU A 34 2.74 2.23 -7.77
CA LEU A 34 2.56 1.28 -8.87
C LEU A 34 2.34 -0.12 -8.31
N GLU A 35 1.27 -0.78 -8.76
CA GLU A 35 0.96 -2.17 -8.43
C GLU A 35 0.99 -3.00 -9.71
N GLY A 36 1.59 -4.18 -9.64
CA GLY A 36 1.69 -5.09 -10.79
C GLY A 36 0.38 -5.85 -11.06
N ARG A 37 -0.55 -5.82 -10.10
CA ARG A 37 -1.88 -6.45 -10.17
C ARG A 37 -2.97 -5.43 -10.49
N GLU A 38 -4.11 -5.93 -10.95
CA GLU A 38 -5.29 -5.09 -11.26
C GLU A 38 -5.94 -4.47 -10.00
N ALA A 39 -5.63 -5.02 -8.82
CA ALA A 39 -6.21 -4.59 -7.56
C ALA A 39 -5.12 -4.36 -6.50
N MET A 40 -5.37 -3.35 -5.66
CA MET A 40 -4.57 -3.09 -4.46
C MET A 40 -4.85 -4.12 -3.36
N GLY A 41 -3.95 -4.21 -2.38
CA GLY A 41 -4.10 -5.07 -1.20
C GLY A 41 -2.87 -5.95 -0.95
N GLY A 42 -1.98 -6.11 -1.94
CA GLY A 42 -0.77 -6.92 -1.83
C GLY A 42 -1.10 -8.36 -1.46
N THR A 43 -0.51 -8.86 -0.37
CA THR A 43 -0.76 -10.22 0.17
C THR A 43 -2.25 -10.55 0.28
N TRP A 44 -3.10 -9.59 0.69
CA TRP A 44 -4.52 -9.82 0.93
C TRP A 44 -5.39 -9.80 -0.34
N ASP A 45 -4.91 -9.19 -1.43
CA ASP A 45 -5.53 -9.35 -2.74
C ASP A 45 -5.06 -10.64 -3.42
N LEU A 46 -3.77 -10.95 -3.29
CA LEU A 46 -3.14 -12.12 -3.90
C LEU A 46 -3.67 -13.45 -3.34
N PHE A 47 -3.78 -13.56 -2.01
CA PHE A 47 -4.16 -14.80 -1.35
C PHE A 47 -5.62 -14.75 -0.89
N ARG A 48 -6.49 -15.47 -1.61
CA ARG A 48 -7.94 -15.56 -1.36
C ARG A 48 -8.44 -17.00 -1.22
N TYR A 49 -7.62 -17.87 -0.64
CA TYR A 49 -8.00 -19.26 -0.39
C TYR A 49 -8.93 -19.37 0.84
N PRO A 50 -9.78 -20.43 0.94
CA PRO A 50 -10.64 -20.64 2.10
C PRO A 50 -9.84 -20.73 3.40
N GLY A 51 -10.20 -19.91 4.39
CA GLY A 51 -9.55 -19.88 5.71
C GLY A 51 -8.35 -18.96 5.85
N VAL A 52 -8.03 -18.13 4.84
CA VAL A 52 -7.01 -17.09 4.95
C VAL A 52 -7.34 -16.11 6.10
N ARG A 53 -6.37 -15.85 6.97
CA ARG A 53 -6.51 -14.95 8.13
C ARG A 53 -5.15 -14.46 8.61
N SER A 54 -5.14 -13.36 9.36
CA SER A 54 -3.97 -12.90 10.09
C SER A 54 -3.67 -13.88 11.23
N ASP A 55 -2.39 -14.12 11.50
CA ASP A 55 -1.91 -14.77 12.72
C ASP A 55 -1.65 -13.76 13.86
N SER A 56 -1.59 -12.47 13.52
CA SER A 56 -1.46 -11.37 14.47
C SER A 56 -2.84 -10.96 14.97
N ASP A 57 -2.94 -10.75 16.28
CA ASP A 57 -4.16 -10.26 16.93
C ASP A 57 -4.53 -8.86 16.42
N MET A 58 -5.83 -8.63 16.25
CA MET A 58 -6.35 -7.31 15.95
C MET A 58 -6.61 -6.57 17.26
N TYR A 59 -5.73 -5.64 17.61
CA TYR A 59 -5.95 -4.77 18.75
C TYR A 59 -7.08 -3.77 18.43
N THR A 60 -8.19 -3.86 19.16
CA THR A 60 -9.27 -2.87 19.12
C THR A 60 -9.20 -2.03 20.39
N LEU A 61 -9.02 -0.72 20.23
CA LEU A 61 -9.06 0.30 21.29
C LEU A 61 -10.48 0.46 21.86
#